data_AF-A0A7M3ZUD4-F1
#
_entry.id   AF-A0A7M3ZUD4-F1
#
_cell.length_a   1.000
_cell.length_b   1.000
_cell.length_c   1.000
_cell.angle_alpha   90.00
_cell.angle_beta   90.00
_cell.angle_gamma   90.00
#
_symmetry.space_group_name_H-M   'P 1'
#
loop_
_entity.id
_entity.type
_entity.pdbx_description
1 polymer ?
#
loop_
_entity_poly.entity_id
_entity_poly.type
_entity_poly.pdbx_seq_one_letter_code
_entity_poly.pdbx_strand_id
1 'polypeptide(L)'
;DGDHVVLDHDEGLDMTDANHLELSAWVYPYDLDGNQFVVMKGDYGWGMYLKGNQVAYASEYSLSQHPVSNGTLTAETWSHIQVSVETGVGYTFHINGEDAGTVLDDDAGIPLGDFGSNDCYENELDCDEFYVARMGAGCDCNHFEGVLDNITVRAGANNTTMEERLRLDFPEGEGGETWDASDDRMASIEGADWVMPDGSIVAQAVQLFPGEEYELE
;
A
#
# COMPACT_ATOMS: atom_id res chain seq x y z
N ASP A 1 -10.92 4.90 11.91
CA ASP A 1 -11.68 4.29 10.79
C ASP A 1 -11.72 5.24 9.63
N GLY A 2 -11.20 4.80 8.50
CA GLY A 2 -11.06 5.62 7.31
C GLY A 2 -9.67 6.22 7.13
N ASP A 3 -8.73 5.94 8.04
CA ASP A 3 -7.40 6.55 8.03
C ASP A 3 -6.62 6.04 6.82
N HIS A 4 -6.02 6.94 6.06
CA HIS A 4 -5.33 6.60 4.82
C HIS A 4 -4.27 7.62 4.44
N VAL A 5 -3.44 7.26 3.47
CA VAL A 5 -2.53 8.19 2.80
C VAL A 5 -2.95 8.27 1.34
N VAL A 6 -2.96 9.48 0.80
CA VAL A 6 -3.26 9.75 -0.61
C VAL A 6 -2.10 10.50 -1.25
N LEU A 7 -1.65 9.98 -2.38
CA LEU A 7 -0.71 10.63 -3.28
C LEU A 7 -1.48 10.99 -4.55
N ASP A 8 -1.45 12.26 -4.93
CA ASP A 8 -2.01 12.72 -6.21
C ASP A 8 -1.41 11.92 -7.38
N HIS A 9 -2.13 11.92 -8.50
CA HIS A 9 -1.67 11.23 -9.70
C HIS A 9 -0.24 11.60 -10.10
N ASP A 10 0.56 10.58 -10.41
CA ASP A 10 1.91 10.69 -10.92
C ASP A 10 2.13 9.65 -12.02
N GLU A 11 2.47 10.12 -13.23
CA GLU A 11 2.70 9.26 -14.40
C GLU A 11 3.84 8.24 -14.18
N GLY A 12 4.74 8.47 -13.21
CA GLY A 12 5.79 7.52 -12.84
C GLY A 12 5.27 6.23 -12.22
N LEU A 13 4.01 6.23 -11.78
CA LEU A 13 3.26 5.07 -11.29
C LEU A 13 2.34 4.43 -12.34
N ASP A 14 2.37 4.92 -13.57
CA ASP A 14 1.71 4.28 -14.70
C ASP A 14 2.62 3.20 -15.29
N MET A 15 2.20 1.95 -15.12
CA MET A 15 3.03 0.77 -15.42
C MET A 15 2.89 0.29 -16.87
N THR A 16 2.57 1.19 -17.81
CA THR A 16 2.25 0.86 -19.22
C THR A 16 3.39 0.15 -19.95
N ASP A 17 4.63 0.47 -19.61
CA ASP A 17 5.85 -0.12 -20.19
C ASP A 17 6.47 -1.22 -19.31
N ALA A 18 5.81 -1.61 -18.22
CA ALA A 18 6.30 -2.63 -17.29
C ALA A 18 5.68 -4.00 -17.58
N ASN A 19 6.51 -5.03 -17.54
CA ASN A 19 6.06 -6.43 -17.54
C ASN A 19 6.22 -7.10 -16.17
N HIS A 20 6.91 -6.41 -15.25
CA HIS A 20 7.15 -6.87 -13.90
C HIS A 20 6.81 -5.76 -12.92
N LEU A 21 6.07 -6.13 -11.87
CA LEU A 21 5.73 -5.27 -10.74
C LEU A 21 6.07 -6.03 -9.46
N GLU A 22 6.65 -5.34 -8.48
CA GLU A 22 6.86 -5.84 -7.14
C GLU A 22 6.29 -4.82 -6.14
N LEU A 23 5.39 -5.29 -5.29
CA LEU A 23 4.81 -4.56 -4.18
C LEU A 23 5.31 -5.18 -2.90
N SER A 24 5.77 -4.38 -1.94
CA SER A 24 6.17 -4.87 -0.63
C SER A 24 5.88 -3.85 0.47
N ALA A 25 5.65 -4.35 1.68
CA ALA A 25 5.42 -3.53 2.86
C ALA A 25 5.68 -4.33 4.13
N TRP A 26 6.04 -3.64 5.21
CA TRP A 26 5.86 -4.14 6.57
C TRP A 26 4.44 -3.84 7.03
N VAL A 27 3.77 -4.86 7.57
CA VAL A 27 2.40 -4.74 8.09
C VAL A 27 2.31 -5.29 9.50
N TYR A 28 1.57 -4.58 10.36
CA TYR A 28 1.13 -5.02 11.68
C TYR A 28 -0.39 -4.87 11.74
N PRO A 29 -1.16 -5.86 11.25
CA PRO A 29 -2.61 -5.80 11.27
C PRO A 29 -3.13 -6.05 12.69
N TYR A 30 -4.07 -5.24 13.19
CA TYR A 30 -4.68 -5.45 14.52
C TYR A 30 -5.65 -6.62 14.53
N ASP A 31 -6.33 -6.86 13.41
CA ASP A 31 -7.10 -8.06 13.12
C ASP A 31 -6.97 -8.45 11.64
N LEU A 32 -7.53 -9.60 11.29
CA LEU A 32 -7.48 -10.13 9.93
C LEU A 32 -8.89 -10.40 9.41
N ASP A 33 -9.88 -9.59 9.81
CA ASP A 33 -11.25 -9.74 9.34
C ASP A 33 -11.44 -8.96 8.02
N GLY A 34 -12.19 -9.57 7.09
CA GLY A 34 -12.55 -8.93 5.82
C GLY A 34 -11.39 -8.72 4.84
N ASN A 35 -11.52 -7.68 4.02
CA ASN A 35 -10.46 -7.23 3.11
C ASN A 35 -9.88 -5.93 3.65
N GLN A 36 -8.56 -5.80 3.65
CA GLN A 36 -7.86 -4.65 4.20
C GLN A 36 -6.74 -4.22 3.24
N PHE A 37 -6.95 -3.12 2.52
CA PHE A 37 -6.04 -2.67 1.45
C PHE A 37 -4.80 -1.99 2.00
N VAL A 38 -3.62 -2.50 1.64
CA VAL A 38 -2.34 -1.91 2.03
C VAL A 38 -1.99 -0.80 1.05
N VAL A 39 -2.05 -1.08 -0.25
CA VAL A 39 -1.87 -0.10 -1.32
C VAL A 39 -2.81 -0.35 -2.47
N MET A 40 -3.24 0.72 -3.15
CA MET A 40 -4.01 0.66 -4.39
C MET A 40 -3.75 1.87 -5.28
N LYS A 41 -3.46 1.64 -6.56
CA LYS A 41 -3.44 2.68 -7.59
C LYS A 41 -4.80 2.79 -8.27
N GLY A 42 -5.37 3.98 -8.20
CA GLY A 42 -6.56 4.42 -8.90
C GLY A 42 -7.81 3.60 -8.59
N ASP A 43 -8.68 3.52 -9.59
CA ASP A 43 -9.92 2.78 -9.57
C ASP A 43 -9.75 1.43 -10.29
N TYR A 44 -9.60 0.36 -9.49
CA TYR A 44 -9.32 -1.00 -9.95
C TYR A 44 -8.07 -1.13 -10.83
N GLY A 45 -7.02 -0.36 -10.51
CA GLY A 45 -5.69 -0.50 -11.10
C GLY A 45 -4.93 -1.70 -10.55
N TRP A 46 -3.78 -1.44 -9.93
CA TRP A 46 -2.97 -2.44 -9.27
C TRP A 46 -2.87 -2.16 -7.77
N GLY A 47 -2.76 -3.20 -6.95
CA GLY A 47 -2.65 -3.03 -5.50
C GLY A 47 -2.36 -4.31 -4.74
N MET A 48 -2.13 -4.18 -3.44
CA MET A 48 -1.89 -5.29 -2.53
C MET A 48 -2.74 -5.11 -1.28
N TYR A 49 -3.35 -6.20 -0.82
CA TYR A 49 -4.25 -6.17 0.34
C TYR A 49 -4.23 -7.48 1.11
N LEU A 50 -4.76 -7.46 2.33
CA LEU A 50 -5.04 -8.66 3.10
C LEU A 50 -6.46 -9.14 2.81
N LYS A 51 -6.61 -10.40 2.41
CA LYS A 51 -7.90 -11.09 2.30
C LYS A 51 -7.99 -12.09 3.44
N GLY A 52 -8.59 -11.69 4.54
CA GLY A 52 -8.45 -12.39 5.79
C GLY A 52 -6.99 -12.43 6.24
N ASN A 53 -6.46 -13.63 6.49
CA ASN A 53 -5.06 -13.82 6.85
C ASN A 53 -4.12 -14.07 5.67
N GLN A 54 -4.55 -13.88 4.43
CA GLN A 54 -3.73 -14.12 3.23
C GLN A 54 -3.40 -12.80 2.52
N VAL A 55 -2.30 -12.76 1.77
CA VAL A 55 -1.95 -11.62 0.91
C VAL A 55 -2.63 -11.80 -0.45
N ALA A 56 -3.17 -10.74 -1.00
CA ALA A 56 -3.85 -10.74 -2.29
C ALA A 56 -3.34 -9.60 -3.17
N TYR A 57 -3.39 -9.80 -4.49
CA TYR A 57 -3.08 -8.76 -5.48
C TYR A 57 -4.36 -8.31 -6.16
N ALA A 58 -4.56 -7.00 -6.23
CA ALA A 58 -5.69 -6.40 -6.92
C ALA A 58 -5.30 -6.07 -8.36
N SER A 59 -6.12 -6.50 -9.32
CA SER A 59 -5.88 -6.27 -10.75
C SER A 59 -7.14 -6.20 -11.60
N GLU A 60 -8.31 -6.22 -10.98
CA GLU A 60 -9.58 -6.07 -11.67
C GLU A 60 -10.69 -5.64 -10.71
N TYR A 61 -11.91 -5.50 -11.25
CA TYR A 61 -13.09 -5.14 -10.49
C TYR A 61 -13.46 -6.20 -9.42
N SER A 62 -13.32 -7.49 -9.75
CA SER A 62 -13.82 -8.55 -8.87
C SER A 62 -12.78 -9.04 -7.87
N LEU A 63 -12.94 -8.65 -6.59
CA LEU A 63 -12.14 -9.18 -5.46
C LEU A 63 -12.17 -10.72 -5.33
N SER A 64 -13.16 -11.38 -5.95
CA SER A 64 -13.28 -12.83 -5.95
C SER A 64 -12.30 -13.53 -6.90
N GLN A 65 -11.85 -12.82 -7.93
CA GLN A 65 -10.92 -13.33 -8.95
C GLN A 65 -9.47 -13.04 -8.63
N HIS A 66 -9.22 -12.08 -7.73
CA HIS A 66 -7.87 -11.71 -7.30
C HIS A 66 -7.06 -12.91 -6.79
N PRO A 67 -5.81 -13.09 -7.25
CA PRO A 67 -4.92 -14.13 -6.79
C PRO A 67 -4.56 -13.90 -5.31
N VAL A 68 -4.38 -15.00 -4.58
CA VAL A 68 -4.10 -14.98 -3.14
C VAL A 68 -2.94 -15.91 -2.80
N SER A 69 -2.17 -15.56 -1.77
CA SER A 69 -1.10 -16.38 -1.23
C SER A 69 -1.65 -17.67 -0.61
N ASN A 70 -0.85 -18.75 -0.61
CA ASN A 70 -1.09 -19.94 0.21
C ASN A 70 -0.62 -19.75 1.66
N GLY A 71 0.38 -18.89 1.87
CA GLY A 71 0.87 -18.50 3.19
C GLY A 71 -0.13 -17.61 3.93
N THR A 72 0.02 -17.56 5.25
CA THR A 72 -0.89 -16.83 6.14
C THR A 72 -0.15 -15.94 7.14
N LEU A 73 -0.74 -14.80 7.48
CA LEU A 73 -0.31 -13.88 8.52
C LEU A 73 -0.94 -14.24 9.88
N THR A 74 -0.38 -13.65 10.93
CA THR A 74 -0.93 -13.63 12.29
C THR A 74 -1.19 -12.18 12.67
N ALA A 75 -2.36 -11.89 13.25
CA ALA A 75 -2.69 -10.56 13.74
C ALA A 75 -1.74 -10.14 14.87
N GLU A 76 -1.62 -8.85 15.11
CA GLU A 76 -0.79 -8.24 16.16
C GLU A 76 0.67 -8.70 16.08
N THR A 77 1.19 -8.89 14.85
CA THR A 77 2.57 -9.32 14.61
C THR A 77 3.08 -8.71 13.31
N TRP A 78 4.28 -8.11 13.37
CA TRP A 78 4.95 -7.60 12.18
C TRP A 78 5.23 -8.73 11.18
N SER A 79 4.81 -8.50 9.95
CA SER A 79 5.14 -9.36 8.81
C SER A 79 5.59 -8.50 7.63
N HIS A 80 6.65 -8.91 6.95
CA HIS A 80 6.99 -8.35 5.66
C HIS A 80 6.20 -9.11 4.58
N ILE A 81 5.37 -8.43 3.82
CA ILE A 81 4.59 -9.03 2.73
C ILE A 81 5.13 -8.53 1.39
N GLN A 82 5.10 -9.41 0.39
CA GLN A 82 5.51 -9.06 -0.96
C GLN A 82 4.67 -9.79 -2.00
N VAL A 83 4.33 -9.10 -3.08
CA VAL A 83 3.76 -9.65 -4.31
C VAL A 83 4.68 -9.29 -5.48
N SER A 84 5.02 -10.28 -6.30
CA SER A 84 5.68 -10.09 -7.59
C SER A 84 4.73 -10.54 -8.71
N VAL A 85 4.57 -9.70 -9.72
CA VAL A 85 3.68 -9.90 -10.88
C VAL A 85 4.53 -9.99 -12.13
N GLU A 86 4.26 -10.97 -12.98
CA GLU A 86 4.81 -11.07 -14.34
C GLU A 86 3.65 -11.15 -15.33
N THR A 87 3.55 -10.15 -16.22
CA THR A 87 2.42 -10.01 -17.14
C THR A 87 2.32 -11.22 -18.08
N GLY A 88 1.11 -11.78 -18.18
CA GLY A 88 0.83 -12.99 -18.95
C GLY A 88 1.48 -14.28 -18.43
N VAL A 89 1.96 -14.29 -17.18
CA VAL A 89 2.55 -15.47 -16.53
C VAL A 89 1.90 -15.75 -15.18
N GLY A 90 1.79 -14.74 -14.31
CA GLY A 90 1.15 -14.91 -13.01
C GLY A 90 1.77 -14.11 -11.88
N TYR A 91 1.62 -14.64 -10.66
CA TYR A 91 1.85 -13.95 -9.41
C TYR A 91 2.64 -14.83 -8.44
N THR A 92 3.61 -14.25 -7.75
CA THR A 92 4.36 -14.93 -6.68
C THR A 92 4.29 -14.11 -5.40
N PHE A 93 3.99 -14.76 -4.28
CA PHE A 93 3.82 -14.12 -2.98
C PHE A 93 4.96 -14.52 -2.05
N HIS A 94 5.42 -13.60 -1.22
CA HIS A 94 6.34 -13.92 -0.13
C HIS A 94 5.85 -13.31 1.19
N ILE A 95 6.06 -14.03 2.29
CA ILE A 95 5.81 -13.55 3.65
C ILE A 95 7.07 -13.78 4.47
N ASN A 96 7.62 -12.72 5.06
CA ASN A 96 8.89 -12.71 5.79
C ASN A 96 10.07 -13.26 4.97
N GLY A 97 10.04 -13.01 3.66
CA GLY A 97 11.06 -13.48 2.70
C GLY A 97 10.92 -14.95 2.28
N GLU A 98 9.97 -15.69 2.86
CA GLU A 98 9.68 -17.08 2.50
C GLU A 98 8.59 -17.15 1.42
N ASP A 99 8.71 -18.09 0.49
CA ASP A 99 7.70 -18.33 -0.55
C ASP A 99 6.34 -18.65 0.08
N ALA A 100 5.35 -17.83 -0.28
CA ALA A 100 3.98 -17.93 0.18
C ALA A 100 3.03 -18.36 -0.94
N GLY A 101 3.54 -18.79 -2.09
CA GLY A 101 2.79 -19.43 -3.16
C GLY A 101 2.89 -18.70 -4.51
N THR A 102 2.57 -19.45 -5.57
CA THR A 102 2.53 -18.96 -6.95
C THR A 102 1.18 -19.28 -7.57
N VAL A 103 0.60 -18.31 -8.27
CA VAL A 103 -0.61 -18.46 -9.08
C VAL A 103 -0.21 -18.20 -10.53
N LEU A 104 -0.40 -19.20 -11.40
CA LEU A 104 -0.18 -19.05 -12.84
C LEU A 104 -1.44 -18.53 -13.51
N ASP A 105 -1.30 -17.50 -14.32
CA ASP A 105 -2.40 -16.83 -15.01
C ASP A 105 -1.89 -16.17 -16.30
N ASP A 106 -2.34 -16.70 -17.44
CA ASP A 106 -1.97 -16.19 -18.76
C ASP A 106 -2.60 -14.80 -19.05
N ASP A 107 -3.58 -14.37 -18.24
CA ASP A 107 -4.21 -13.05 -18.31
C ASP A 107 -3.66 -12.08 -17.23
N ALA A 108 -2.60 -12.47 -16.51
CA ALA A 108 -2.00 -11.63 -15.46
C ALA A 108 -1.61 -10.24 -15.99
N GLY A 109 -2.03 -9.19 -15.29
CA GLY A 109 -1.88 -7.81 -15.75
C GLY A 109 -1.56 -6.80 -14.65
N ILE A 110 -1.17 -5.62 -15.10
CA ILE A 110 -0.94 -4.42 -14.28
C ILE A 110 -1.81 -3.29 -14.86
N PRO A 111 -3.08 -3.16 -14.45
CA PRO A 111 -3.99 -2.17 -15.01
C PRO A 111 -3.65 -0.74 -14.56
N LEU A 112 -4.00 0.26 -15.37
CA LEU A 112 -3.70 1.67 -15.09
C LEU A 112 -4.46 2.24 -13.88
N GLY A 113 -5.64 1.70 -13.60
CA GLY A 113 -6.55 2.21 -12.57
C GLY A 113 -7.44 3.34 -13.05
N ASP A 114 -7.75 3.37 -14.34
CA ASP A 114 -8.63 4.32 -15.02
C ASP A 114 -10.00 3.70 -15.34
N PHE A 115 -10.44 2.70 -14.56
CA PHE A 115 -11.66 1.93 -14.88
C PHE A 115 -12.91 2.81 -14.99
N GLY A 116 -12.96 3.93 -14.25
CA GLY A 116 -14.04 4.91 -14.35
C GLY A 116 -15.34 4.38 -13.78
N SER A 117 -15.32 3.98 -12.50
CA SER A 117 -16.51 3.61 -11.74
C SER A 117 -17.54 4.72 -11.78
N ASN A 118 -18.81 4.37 -11.53
CA ASN A 118 -19.90 5.33 -11.56
C ASN A 118 -19.63 6.53 -10.65
N ASP A 119 -18.95 6.34 -9.52
CA ASP A 119 -18.64 7.43 -8.59
C ASP A 119 -17.64 8.43 -9.22
N CYS A 120 -16.56 7.92 -9.83
CA CYS A 120 -15.60 8.73 -10.56
C CYS A 120 -16.24 9.49 -11.72
N TYR A 121 -17.07 8.80 -12.50
CA TYR A 121 -17.77 9.40 -13.64
C TYR A 121 -18.79 10.47 -13.22
N GLU A 122 -19.59 10.21 -12.18
CA GLU A 122 -20.63 11.13 -11.71
C GLU A 122 -20.05 12.41 -11.08
N ASN A 123 -18.83 12.34 -10.54
CA ASN A 123 -18.15 13.46 -9.90
C ASN A 123 -17.07 14.11 -10.79
N GLU A 124 -16.93 13.68 -12.05
CA GLU A 124 -15.92 14.18 -13.00
C GLU A 124 -14.48 14.07 -12.46
N LEU A 125 -14.16 12.95 -11.81
CA LEU A 125 -12.84 12.63 -11.25
C LEU A 125 -12.08 11.64 -12.13
N ASP A 126 -10.76 11.84 -12.26
CA ASP A 126 -9.87 10.94 -12.99
C ASP A 126 -9.60 9.63 -12.21
N CYS A 127 -9.72 9.67 -10.88
CA CYS A 127 -9.66 8.49 -10.00
C CYS A 127 -8.39 7.64 -10.18
N ASP A 128 -7.27 8.31 -10.38
CA ASP A 128 -5.98 7.76 -10.73
C ASP A 128 -4.92 8.00 -9.64
N GLU A 129 -5.33 8.47 -8.46
CA GLU A 129 -4.49 8.69 -7.28
C GLU A 129 -3.95 7.37 -6.72
N PHE A 130 -2.86 7.43 -5.97
CA PHE A 130 -2.31 6.29 -5.25
C PHE A 130 -2.69 6.37 -3.77
N TYR A 131 -3.22 5.26 -3.25
CA TYR A 131 -3.72 5.16 -1.88
C TYR A 131 -2.92 4.14 -1.08
N VAL A 132 -2.71 4.46 0.19
CA VAL A 132 -2.28 3.54 1.24
C VAL A 132 -3.43 3.38 2.22
N ALA A 133 -3.65 2.16 2.75
CA ALA A 133 -4.68 1.87 3.74
C ALA A 133 -6.13 2.08 3.26
N ARG A 134 -6.39 2.05 1.95
CA ARG A 134 -7.73 2.19 1.33
C ARG A 134 -7.80 1.46 -0.02
N MET A 135 -8.98 0.98 -0.41
CA MET A 135 -9.23 0.26 -1.68
C MET A 135 -9.06 1.12 -2.96
N GLY A 136 -8.53 2.33 -2.86
CA GLY A 136 -8.33 3.21 -4.01
C GLY A 136 -9.48 4.18 -4.23
N ALA A 137 -9.53 4.76 -5.43
CA ALA A 137 -10.43 5.87 -5.76
C ALA A 137 -11.89 5.44 -5.90
N GLY A 138 -12.17 4.22 -6.39
CA GLY A 138 -13.53 3.73 -6.65
C GLY A 138 -14.37 3.42 -5.42
N CYS A 139 -13.78 3.41 -4.22
CA CYS A 139 -14.50 3.17 -2.97
C CYS A 139 -13.73 3.71 -1.76
N ASP A 140 -14.42 4.44 -0.88
CA ASP A 140 -13.94 4.73 0.47
C ASP A 140 -14.30 3.58 1.42
N CYS A 141 -13.59 2.46 1.27
CA CYS A 141 -13.85 1.22 2.00
C CYS A 141 -12.63 0.29 2.07
N ASN A 142 -12.79 -0.80 2.86
CA ASN A 142 -11.79 -1.85 3.06
C ASN A 142 -10.43 -1.27 3.52
N HIS A 143 -10.49 -0.36 4.50
CA HIS A 143 -9.31 0.26 5.06
C HIS A 143 -8.42 -0.76 5.78
N PHE A 144 -7.13 -0.47 5.85
CA PHE A 144 -6.21 -1.26 6.66
C PHE A 144 -6.28 -0.83 8.12
N GLU A 145 -6.47 -1.79 9.02
CA GLU A 145 -6.52 -1.54 10.45
C GLU A 145 -5.24 -2.07 11.11
N GLY A 146 -4.29 -1.18 11.37
CA GLY A 146 -2.99 -1.57 11.91
C GLY A 146 -1.90 -0.51 11.72
N VAL A 147 -0.65 -0.98 11.73
CA VAL A 147 0.53 -0.16 11.43
C VAL A 147 1.16 -0.61 10.11
N LEU A 148 1.58 0.36 9.29
CA LEU A 148 2.26 0.14 8.02
C LEU A 148 3.62 0.82 8.04
N ASP A 149 4.60 0.20 7.40
CA ASP A 149 5.93 0.79 7.23
C ASP A 149 6.60 0.25 5.95
N ASN A 150 7.58 0.98 5.43
CA ASN A 150 8.42 0.63 4.29
C ASN A 150 7.64 0.12 3.07
N ILE A 151 6.66 0.92 2.63
CA ILE A 151 5.87 0.57 1.45
C ILE A 151 6.73 0.84 0.22
N THR A 152 7.01 -0.19 -0.56
CA THR A 152 7.87 -0.11 -1.74
C THR A 152 7.16 -0.65 -2.98
N VAL A 153 7.24 0.12 -4.06
CA VAL A 153 6.78 -0.24 -5.40
C VAL A 153 7.99 -0.27 -6.34
N ARG A 154 8.23 -1.40 -6.98
CA ARG A 154 9.26 -1.54 -8.01
C ARG A 154 8.65 -2.06 -9.30
N ALA A 155 9.12 -1.57 -10.44
CA ALA A 155 8.61 -2.01 -11.72
C ALA A 155 9.65 -1.94 -12.83
N GLY A 156 9.45 -2.74 -13.87
CA GLY A 156 10.30 -2.70 -15.05
C GLY A 156 9.88 -3.67 -16.16
N ALA A 157 10.53 -3.54 -17.31
CA ALA A 157 10.34 -4.46 -18.43
C ALA A 157 10.90 -5.87 -18.16
N ASN A 158 11.85 -6.02 -17.22
CA ASN A 158 12.47 -7.29 -16.84
C ASN A 158 12.66 -7.37 -15.33
N ASN A 159 12.51 -8.57 -14.74
CA ASN A 159 12.73 -8.84 -13.32
C ASN A 159 14.09 -8.32 -12.80
N THR A 160 15.16 -8.49 -13.57
CA THR A 160 16.53 -8.12 -13.14
C THR A 160 16.83 -6.63 -13.24
N THR A 161 15.97 -5.84 -13.89
CA THR A 161 16.17 -4.39 -14.12
C THR A 161 15.02 -3.57 -13.56
N MET A 162 14.25 -4.10 -12.61
CA MET A 162 13.20 -3.33 -11.95
C MET A 162 13.80 -2.19 -11.13
N GLU A 163 13.23 -1.01 -11.29
CA GLU A 163 13.60 0.22 -10.58
C GLU A 163 12.55 0.52 -9.50
N GLU A 164 13.01 1.13 -8.41
CA GLU A 164 12.11 1.68 -7.38
C GLU A 164 11.33 2.85 -7.98
N ARG A 165 10.00 2.76 -7.92
CA ARG A 165 9.06 3.77 -8.42
C ARG A 165 8.52 4.64 -7.30
N LEU A 166 8.35 4.04 -6.12
CA LEU A 166 7.88 4.70 -4.91
C LEU A 166 8.44 3.94 -3.71
N ARG A 167 8.88 4.68 -2.70
CA ARG A 167 9.11 4.13 -1.36
C ARG A 167 8.65 5.11 -0.30
N LEU A 168 7.71 4.69 0.55
CA LEU A 168 7.26 5.47 1.70
C LEU A 168 7.85 4.84 2.96
N ASP A 169 8.85 5.52 3.54
CA ASP A 169 9.58 5.08 4.72
C ASP A 169 8.96 5.59 6.04
N PHE A 170 7.96 6.47 5.97
CA PHE A 170 7.34 7.15 7.12
C PHE A 170 8.35 7.58 8.21
N PRO A 171 9.43 8.33 7.86
CA PRO A 171 10.46 8.67 8.82
C PRO A 171 9.93 9.72 9.82
N GLU A 172 9.68 9.32 11.08
CA GLU A 172 9.18 10.14 12.22
C GLU A 172 8.66 11.52 11.77
N GLY A 173 7.48 11.54 11.16
CA GLY A 173 6.87 12.77 10.72
C GLY A 173 6.01 13.39 11.82
N GLU A 174 5.91 14.70 11.82
CA GLU A 174 4.82 15.40 12.47
C GLU A 174 3.92 15.99 11.39
N GLY A 175 2.60 15.93 11.60
CA GLY A 175 1.63 16.53 10.69
C GLY A 175 1.01 15.56 9.69
N GLY A 176 0.36 16.13 8.68
CA GLY A 176 -0.51 15.42 7.73
C GLY A 176 0.13 15.16 6.37
N GLU A 177 1.46 15.09 6.28
CA GLU A 177 2.17 14.89 5.01
C GLU A 177 3.35 13.93 5.20
N THR A 178 3.69 13.17 4.17
CA THR A 178 4.91 12.36 4.07
C THR A 178 5.49 12.48 2.66
N TRP A 179 6.78 12.20 2.52
CA TRP A 179 7.48 12.20 1.23
C TRP A 179 7.99 10.81 0.91
N ASP A 180 8.08 10.50 -0.38
CA ASP A 180 8.78 9.30 -0.83
C ASP A 180 10.29 9.42 -0.62
N ALA A 181 10.98 8.28 -0.67
CA ALA A 181 12.41 8.20 -0.39
C ALA A 181 13.30 8.99 -1.37
N SER A 182 12.77 9.34 -2.55
CA SER A 182 13.47 10.21 -3.50
C SER A 182 13.21 11.69 -3.25
N ASP A 183 12.29 12.03 -2.33
CA ASP A 183 11.86 13.40 -2.01
C ASP A 183 11.18 14.12 -3.21
N ASP A 184 10.64 13.34 -4.15
CA ASP A 184 9.99 13.85 -5.36
C ASP A 184 8.46 13.83 -5.25
N ARG A 185 7.91 12.94 -4.42
CA ARG A 185 6.46 12.73 -4.29
C ARG A 185 6.00 12.98 -2.85
N MET A 186 5.07 13.90 -2.70
CA MET A 186 4.42 14.21 -1.41
C MET A 186 3.05 13.57 -1.36
N ALA A 187 2.76 12.85 -0.27
CA ALA A 187 1.47 12.25 0.01
C ALA A 187 0.85 12.85 1.26
N SER A 188 -0.46 13.10 1.24
CA SER A 188 -1.24 13.61 2.36
C SER A 188 -1.72 12.47 3.26
N ILE A 189 -1.65 12.65 4.57
CA ILE A 189 -2.09 11.70 5.60
C ILE A 189 -3.42 12.18 6.15
N GLU A 190 -4.45 11.36 5.97
CA GLU A 190 -5.81 11.63 6.40
C GLU A 190 -6.14 10.76 7.62
N GLY A 191 -6.28 11.38 8.79
CA GLY A 191 -6.71 10.73 10.04
C GLY A 191 -5.66 9.88 10.76
N ALA A 192 -4.68 9.32 10.05
CA ALA A 192 -3.69 8.43 10.65
C ALA A 192 -2.73 9.18 11.61
N ASP A 193 -2.42 8.51 12.73
CA ASP A 193 -1.46 8.99 13.72
C ASP A 193 -0.08 8.38 13.52
N TRP A 194 0.95 9.13 13.90
CA TRP A 194 2.32 8.64 13.97
C TRP A 194 2.49 7.75 15.21
N VAL A 195 2.93 6.52 14.99
CA VAL A 195 3.08 5.51 16.05
C VAL A 195 4.48 4.90 16.06
N MET A 196 4.89 4.44 17.23
CA MET A 196 6.06 3.58 17.42
C MET A 196 5.82 2.21 16.76
N PRO A 197 6.87 1.39 16.53
CA PRO A 197 6.70 0.06 15.96
C PRO A 197 5.79 -0.89 16.77
N ASP A 198 5.55 -0.63 18.05
CA ASP A 198 4.61 -1.42 18.86
C ASP A 198 3.16 -0.89 18.77
N GLY A 199 2.89 0.07 17.88
CA GLY A 199 1.59 0.71 17.70
C GLY A 199 1.25 1.77 18.75
N SER A 200 2.13 2.01 19.73
CA SER A 200 1.92 3.09 20.70
C SER A 200 2.09 4.45 20.03
N ILE A 201 1.19 5.40 20.32
CA ILE A 201 1.25 6.76 19.77
C ILE A 201 2.58 7.39 20.19
N VAL A 202 3.27 8.02 19.23
CA VAL A 202 4.43 8.85 19.55
C VAL A 202 3.93 10.01 20.40
N ALA A 203 4.22 9.98 21.70
CA ALA A 203 3.94 11.12 22.57
C ALA A 203 4.71 12.31 21.99
N GLN A 204 3.96 13.32 21.51
CA GLN A 204 4.48 14.50 20.83
C GLN A 204 5.78 14.97 21.47
N ALA A 205 6.83 15.12 20.67
CA ALA A 205 8.09 15.66 21.16
C ALA A 205 7.82 17.07 21.69
N VAL A 206 7.95 17.28 23.00
CA VAL A 206 7.81 18.62 23.57
C VAL A 206 9.04 19.41 23.18
N GLN A 207 8.86 20.44 22.35
CA GLN A 207 9.91 21.39 22.03
C GLN A 207 10.42 22.05 23.31
N LEU A 208 11.67 21.76 23.69
CA LEU A 208 12.31 22.40 24.84
C LEU A 208 12.96 23.71 24.40
N PHE A 209 12.53 24.82 24.98
CA PHE A 209 13.19 26.11 24.80
C PHE A 209 14.36 26.26 25.79
N PRO A 210 15.48 26.90 25.40
CA PRO A 210 16.58 27.15 26.31
C PRO A 210 16.12 27.94 27.55
N GLY A 211 16.17 27.29 28.71
CA GLY A 211 15.80 27.90 30.01
C GLY A 211 14.44 27.46 30.56
N GLU A 212 13.71 26.56 29.90
CA GLU A 212 12.52 25.92 30.44
C GLU A 212 12.86 24.56 31.07
N GLU A 213 12.37 24.31 32.29
CA GLU A 213 12.44 23.00 32.94
C GLU A 213 11.20 22.19 32.51
N TYR A 214 11.43 20.95 32.07
CA TYR A 214 10.37 20.01 31.74
C TYR A 214 10.34 18.89 32.80
N GLU A 215 9.24 18.80 33.54
CA GLU A 215 9.01 17.70 34.49
C GLU A 215 8.37 16.52 33.75
N LEU A 216 9.01 15.36 33.83
CA LEU A 216 8.44 14.09 33.38
C LEU A 216 7.43 13.63 34.45
N GLU A 217 6.17 13.42 34.06
CA GLU A 217 5.13 12.85 34.93
C GLU A 217 5.23 11.31 35.01
#